data_AF-A0A934BQL8-F1
#
_entry.id   AF-A0A934BQL8-F1
#
_cell.length_a   1.000
_cell.length_b   1.000
_cell.length_c   1.000
_cell.angle_alpha   90.00
_cell.angle_beta   90.00
_cell.angle_gamma   90.00
#
_symmetry.space_group_name_H-M   'P 1'
#
loop_
_entity.id
_entity.type
_entity.pdbx_description
1 polymer ?
#
loop_
_entity_poly.entity_id
_entity_poly.type
_entity_poly.pdbx_seq_one_letter_code
_entity_poly.pdbx_strand_id
1 'polypeptide(L)'
;MSGIIGHTMYAVLGARAAEARRLPVAPLLRRQRASYLCGAYLGCDIQTLPEAVCVDTGREVGYGTVPLEKSPVTGGAVRPWKLAFAGREYTARDIHRLFYGRSHLVFGWSAEEQRLQEPWDHLADYFACAAGDARTIFRPGERSLAYLFGTLAHIVGDSLIKSVQPGLTLHLLDGKYTPRNRPIQDLITFHEVGCKELKLNWSDLLAELAAAPVEPLQPHAMRIGERRGELGQQFRGGWRPDLAPLLNVVMAENRRYLKALIPGWLKEMELERTERGLDCSEDMRAISGLRYAEMVALAEKADFRHALWQIGEAVADSFAAVVQIQPLLHDLPETEKTR
;
A
#
# COMPACT_ATOMS: atom_id res chain seq x y z
N MET A 1 -12.39 6.31 -3.14
CA MET A 1 -11.86 5.10 -2.51
C MET A 1 -10.37 4.94 -2.74
N SER A 2 -9.62 4.78 -1.65
CA SER A 2 -8.21 4.38 -1.63
C SER A 2 -8.09 2.85 -1.68
N GLY A 3 -6.97 2.32 -2.17
CA GLY A 3 -6.75 0.86 -2.29
C GLY A 3 -6.40 0.21 -0.95
N ILE A 4 -6.43 1.00 0.13
CA ILE A 4 -5.95 0.63 1.46
C ILE A 4 -6.51 -0.68 1.98
N ILE A 5 -7.79 -0.99 1.75
CA ILE A 5 -8.41 -2.24 2.19
C ILE A 5 -7.76 -3.43 1.48
N GLY A 6 -7.65 -3.36 0.16
CA GLY A 6 -6.95 -4.35 -0.66
C GLY A 6 -5.50 -4.53 -0.24
N HIS A 7 -4.69 -3.46 -0.23
CA HIS A 7 -3.26 -3.58 0.08
C HIS A 7 -3.00 -4.09 1.50
N THR A 8 -3.82 -3.65 2.48
CA THR A 8 -3.74 -4.16 3.86
C THR A 8 -4.10 -5.65 3.91
N MET A 9 -5.13 -6.08 3.18
CA MET A 9 -5.49 -7.50 3.11
C MET A 9 -4.39 -8.34 2.48
N TYR A 10 -3.76 -7.89 1.38
CA TYR A 10 -2.67 -8.61 0.73
C TYR A 10 -1.52 -8.87 1.70
N ALA A 11 -1.16 -7.88 2.51
CA ALA A 11 -0.16 -8.03 3.56
C ALA A 11 -0.62 -8.95 4.71
N VAL A 12 -1.87 -8.84 5.17
CA VAL A 12 -2.40 -9.75 6.20
C VAL A 12 -2.35 -11.21 5.74
N LEU A 13 -2.75 -11.49 4.49
CA LEU A 13 -2.73 -12.83 3.93
C LEU A 13 -1.29 -13.31 3.67
N GLY A 14 -0.42 -12.45 3.15
CA GLY A 14 0.99 -12.75 2.93
C GLY A 14 1.73 -13.09 4.23
N ALA A 15 1.50 -12.33 5.31
CA ALA A 15 2.07 -12.64 6.63
C ALA A 15 1.55 -13.98 7.19
N ARG A 16 0.27 -14.28 7.02
CA ARG A 16 -0.31 -15.58 7.44
C ARG A 16 0.28 -16.76 6.64
N ALA A 17 0.43 -16.60 5.33
CA ALA A 17 1.07 -17.62 4.49
C ALA A 17 2.56 -17.81 4.88
N ALA A 18 3.29 -16.72 5.14
CA ALA A 18 4.66 -16.77 5.64
C ALA A 18 4.76 -17.48 7.01
N GLU A 19 3.81 -17.23 7.91
CA GLU A 19 3.74 -17.89 9.22
C GLU A 19 3.43 -19.39 9.08
N ALA A 20 2.47 -19.77 8.25
CA ALA A 20 2.15 -21.17 7.96
C ALA A 20 3.35 -21.95 7.39
N ARG A 21 4.17 -21.27 6.58
CA ARG A 21 5.41 -21.80 6.01
C ARG A 21 6.63 -21.68 6.93
N ARG A 22 6.46 -21.09 8.13
CA ARG A 22 7.52 -20.86 9.13
C ARG A 22 8.72 -20.09 8.57
N LEU A 23 8.46 -19.09 7.72
CA LEU A 23 9.53 -18.24 7.21
C LEU A 23 10.18 -17.45 8.37
N PRO A 24 11.53 -17.30 8.40
CA PRO A 24 12.25 -16.59 9.46
C PRO A 24 11.76 -15.15 9.73
N VAL A 25 11.18 -14.51 8.71
CA VAL A 25 10.66 -13.14 8.82
C VAL A 25 9.29 -13.07 9.49
N ALA A 26 8.50 -14.16 9.55
CA ALA A 26 7.14 -14.12 10.06
C ALA A 26 7.03 -13.63 11.52
N PRO A 27 7.88 -14.09 12.48
CA PRO A 27 7.87 -13.54 13.84
C PRO A 27 8.17 -12.03 13.89
N LEU A 28 9.09 -11.56 13.04
CA LEU A 28 9.42 -10.14 12.93
C LEU A 28 8.21 -9.32 12.44
N LEU A 29 7.54 -9.77 11.38
CA LEU A 29 6.36 -9.08 10.83
C LEU A 29 5.24 -8.98 11.86
N ARG A 30 5.04 -10.04 12.68
CA ARG A 30 4.07 -10.03 13.77
C ARG A 30 4.42 -9.03 14.87
N ARG A 31 5.68 -8.96 15.30
CA ARG A 31 6.14 -8.00 16.33
C ARG A 31 6.08 -6.56 15.83
N GLN A 32 6.48 -6.34 14.59
CA GLN A 32 6.57 -5.01 13.96
C GLN A 32 5.40 -4.75 13.02
N ARG A 33 4.20 -5.25 13.39
CA ARG A 33 3.01 -5.25 12.54
C ARG A 33 2.63 -3.87 12.03
N ALA A 34 2.71 -2.84 12.87
CA ALA A 34 2.40 -1.46 12.47
C ALA A 34 3.33 -0.97 11.35
N SER A 35 4.65 -1.19 11.46
CA SER A 35 5.61 -0.84 10.40
C SER A 35 5.39 -1.69 9.14
N TYR A 36 5.11 -2.99 9.28
CA TYR A 36 4.79 -3.88 8.16
C TYR A 36 3.57 -3.42 7.37
N LEU A 37 2.45 -3.16 8.05
CA LEU A 37 1.22 -2.70 7.40
C LEU A 37 1.34 -1.27 6.84
N CYS A 38 2.12 -0.41 7.50
CA CYS A 38 2.46 0.90 6.94
C CYS A 38 3.25 0.77 5.64
N GLY A 39 4.21 -0.15 5.57
CA GLY A 39 4.93 -0.48 4.34
C GLY A 39 4.00 -1.03 3.26
N ALA A 40 3.00 -1.85 3.63
CA ALA A 40 2.02 -2.40 2.70
C ALA A 40 1.09 -1.36 2.07
N TYR A 41 0.98 -0.16 2.64
CA TYR A 41 0.20 0.92 2.05
C TYR A 41 1.09 2.08 1.62
N LEU A 42 1.67 2.80 2.57
CA LEU A 42 2.54 3.96 2.34
C LEU A 42 3.94 3.61 1.80
N GLY A 43 4.25 2.33 1.59
CA GLY A 43 5.39 1.89 0.78
C GLY A 43 5.31 2.40 -0.65
N CYS A 44 4.09 2.46 -1.18
CA CYS A 44 3.86 2.66 -2.60
C CYS A 44 2.86 3.80 -2.87
N ASP A 45 1.83 3.98 -2.03
CA ASP A 45 0.83 5.06 -2.10
C ASP A 45 1.37 6.42 -1.61
N ILE A 46 2.51 6.85 -2.14
CA ILE A 46 3.17 8.13 -1.83
C ILE A 46 2.30 9.35 -2.18
N GLN A 47 1.25 9.16 -2.98
CA GLN A 47 0.24 10.17 -3.30
C GLN A 47 -0.89 10.28 -2.27
N THR A 48 -0.79 9.64 -1.10
CA THR A 48 -1.75 9.82 0.00
C THR A 48 -1.68 11.25 0.53
N LEU A 49 -2.24 12.18 -0.22
CA LEU A 49 -2.18 13.63 -0.03
C LEU A 49 -3.54 14.21 -0.42
N PRO A 50 -3.89 15.42 0.04
CA PRO A 50 -5.08 16.08 -0.46
C PRO A 50 -4.92 16.39 -1.95
N GLU A 51 -6.00 16.23 -2.72
CA GLU A 51 -6.02 16.77 -4.09
C GLU A 51 -6.33 18.27 -4.04
N ALA A 52 -7.24 18.67 -3.15
CA ALA A 52 -7.81 20.01 -3.14
C ALA A 52 -8.07 20.53 -1.73
N VAL A 53 -8.36 21.83 -1.64
CA VAL A 53 -8.87 22.51 -0.46
C VAL A 53 -10.25 23.08 -0.80
N CYS A 54 -11.26 22.73 0.00
CA CYS A 54 -12.59 23.33 -0.09
C CYS A 54 -12.50 24.83 0.23
N VAL A 55 -12.98 25.68 -0.69
CA VAL A 55 -12.88 27.14 -0.54
C VAL A 55 -13.72 27.63 0.64
N ASP A 56 -14.92 27.05 0.82
CA ASP A 56 -15.87 27.49 1.85
C ASP A 56 -15.41 27.17 3.29
N THR A 57 -14.69 26.05 3.45
CA THR A 57 -14.36 25.51 4.78
C THR A 57 -12.87 25.52 5.11
N GLY A 58 -12.02 25.75 4.10
CA GLY A 58 -10.57 25.58 4.22
C GLY A 58 -10.12 24.13 4.43
N ARG A 59 -11.02 23.15 4.39
CA ARG A 59 -10.68 21.73 4.63
C ARG A 59 -10.01 21.10 3.41
N GLU A 60 -8.97 20.34 3.69
CA GLU A 60 -8.30 19.48 2.72
C GLU A 60 -9.19 18.28 2.35
N VAL A 61 -9.36 18.04 1.06
CA VAL A 61 -10.31 17.05 0.52
C VAL A 61 -9.73 16.31 -0.68
N GLY A 62 -10.31 15.14 -0.96
CA GLY A 62 -9.93 14.30 -2.08
C GLY A 62 -8.80 13.32 -1.74
N TYR A 63 -8.27 12.69 -2.78
CA TYR A 63 -7.11 11.81 -2.67
C TYR A 63 -6.21 12.09 -3.87
N GLY A 64 -4.93 12.32 -3.61
CA GLY A 64 -3.99 12.83 -4.61
C GLY A 64 -4.08 12.09 -5.94
N THR A 65 -4.07 12.86 -7.03
CA THR A 65 -4.20 12.45 -8.44
C THR A 65 -5.60 12.09 -8.92
N VAL A 66 -6.60 11.98 -8.04
CA VAL A 66 -8.00 11.85 -8.43
C VAL A 66 -8.57 13.26 -8.63
N PRO A 67 -8.92 13.67 -9.87
CA PRO A 67 -9.46 15.00 -10.12
C PRO A 67 -10.70 15.28 -9.27
N LEU A 68 -10.77 16.47 -8.70
CA LEU A 68 -11.89 16.92 -7.88
C LEU A 68 -12.31 18.32 -8.33
N GLU A 69 -13.52 18.42 -8.88
CA GLU A 69 -14.06 19.70 -9.37
C GLU A 69 -14.87 20.46 -8.31
N LYS A 70 -15.44 19.73 -7.35
CA LYS A 70 -16.29 20.28 -6.29
C LYS A 70 -15.98 19.65 -4.94
N SER A 71 -16.23 20.39 -3.88
CA SER A 71 -16.03 19.93 -2.51
C SER A 71 -16.99 18.79 -2.19
N PRO A 72 -16.52 17.61 -1.74
CA PRO A 72 -17.41 16.55 -1.28
C PRO A 72 -18.13 16.91 0.03
N VAL A 73 -17.71 17.99 0.70
CA VAL A 73 -18.29 18.44 1.97
C VAL A 73 -19.44 19.42 1.74
N THR A 74 -19.32 20.34 0.77
CA THR A 74 -20.27 21.44 0.57
C THR A 74 -20.91 21.47 -0.82
N GLY A 75 -20.40 20.69 -1.78
CA GLY A 75 -20.73 20.82 -3.21
C GLY A 75 -20.17 22.09 -3.87
N GLY A 76 -19.50 22.96 -3.09
CA GLY A 76 -18.94 24.24 -3.54
C GLY A 76 -17.59 24.11 -4.24
N ALA A 77 -16.95 25.26 -4.48
CA ALA A 77 -15.68 25.33 -5.20
C ALA A 77 -14.52 24.72 -4.40
N VAL A 78 -13.53 24.20 -5.13
CA VAL A 78 -12.25 23.76 -4.59
C VAL A 78 -11.10 24.47 -5.28
N ARG A 79 -9.99 24.61 -4.58
CA ARG A 79 -8.71 25.03 -5.17
C ARG A 79 -7.69 23.90 -5.03
N PRO A 80 -6.71 23.77 -5.93
CA PRO A 80 -5.67 22.76 -5.82
C PRO A 80 -4.92 22.86 -4.47
N TRP A 81 -4.67 21.71 -3.85
CA TRP A 81 -3.77 21.62 -2.72
C TRP A 81 -2.31 21.70 -3.20
N LYS A 82 -1.45 22.31 -2.39
CA LYS A 82 -0.04 22.51 -2.70
C LYS A 82 0.82 22.32 -1.46
N LEU A 83 1.93 21.63 -1.62
CA LEU A 83 3.01 21.53 -0.65
C LEU A 83 4.08 22.58 -0.97
N ALA A 84 4.34 23.52 -0.06
CA ALA A 84 5.44 24.46 -0.19
C ALA A 84 6.73 23.86 0.40
N PHE A 85 7.80 23.78 -0.40
CA PHE A 85 9.11 23.30 0.04
C PHE A 85 10.23 23.98 -0.73
N ALA A 86 11.24 24.50 0.00
CA ALA A 86 12.42 25.16 -0.57
C ALA A 86 12.09 26.24 -1.63
N GLY A 87 11.08 27.08 -1.35
CA GLY A 87 10.66 28.15 -2.26
C GLY A 87 9.91 27.70 -3.52
N ARG A 88 9.52 26.42 -3.59
CA ARG A 88 8.71 25.85 -4.67
C ARG A 88 7.40 25.29 -4.13
N GLU A 89 6.38 25.26 -4.96
CA GLU A 89 5.11 24.61 -4.65
C GLU A 89 4.96 23.34 -5.49
N TYR A 90 4.45 22.27 -4.86
CA TYR A 90 4.22 20.98 -5.49
C TYR A 90 2.76 20.58 -5.32
N THR A 91 2.09 20.21 -6.41
CA THR A 91 0.79 19.55 -6.35
C THR A 91 0.96 18.06 -6.00
N ALA A 92 -0.13 17.39 -5.62
CA ALA A 92 -0.11 15.93 -5.43
C ALA A 92 0.34 15.18 -6.71
N ARG A 93 0.03 15.72 -7.89
CA ARG A 93 0.44 15.15 -9.19
C ARG A 93 1.94 15.33 -9.44
N ASP A 94 2.52 16.46 -9.03
CA ASP A 94 3.96 16.67 -9.13
C ASP A 94 4.71 15.68 -8.23
N ILE A 95 4.22 15.48 -7.01
CA ILE A 95 4.76 14.52 -6.04
C ILE A 95 4.63 13.08 -6.58
N HIS A 96 3.46 12.72 -7.11
CA HIS A 96 3.26 11.42 -7.77
C HIS A 96 4.27 11.22 -8.91
N ARG A 97 4.45 12.20 -9.81
CA ARG A 97 5.39 12.11 -10.93
C ARG A 97 6.83 11.87 -10.46
N LEU A 98 7.23 12.49 -9.35
CA LEU A 98 8.59 12.36 -8.80
C LEU A 98 8.83 11.01 -8.12
N PHE A 99 7.83 10.44 -7.46
CA PHE A 99 8.04 9.37 -6.49
C PHE A 99 7.31 8.06 -6.77
N TYR A 100 6.24 8.04 -7.58
CA TYR A 100 5.39 6.86 -7.75
C TYR A 100 6.11 5.66 -8.38
N GLY A 101 6.87 5.86 -9.46
CA GLY A 101 7.68 4.77 -10.05
C GLY A 101 8.76 4.26 -9.11
N ARG A 102 9.34 5.16 -8.32
CA ARG A 102 10.39 4.84 -7.34
C ARG A 102 9.87 4.03 -6.17
N SER A 103 8.61 4.23 -5.79
CA SER A 103 7.96 3.50 -4.72
C SER A 103 7.47 2.10 -5.17
N HIS A 104 7.14 1.92 -6.45
CA HIS A 104 6.67 0.64 -6.99
C HIS A 104 7.76 -0.22 -7.64
N LEU A 105 8.86 0.39 -8.08
CA LEU A 105 10.05 -0.21 -8.72
C LEU A 105 9.78 -0.90 -10.06
N VAL A 106 8.78 -1.78 -10.15
CA VAL A 106 8.51 -2.65 -11.31
C VAL A 106 7.43 -2.10 -12.25
N PHE A 107 6.80 -0.96 -11.91
CA PHE A 107 5.91 -0.19 -12.79
C PHE A 107 5.73 1.25 -12.27
N GLY A 108 4.92 2.06 -12.95
CA GLY A 108 4.53 3.39 -12.48
C GLY A 108 5.56 4.50 -12.74
N TRP A 109 6.64 4.18 -13.44
CA TRP A 109 7.64 5.16 -13.88
C TRP A 109 7.07 6.09 -14.95
N SER A 110 7.55 7.34 -14.94
CA SER A 110 7.31 8.26 -16.04
C SER A 110 7.97 7.73 -17.33
N ALA A 111 7.50 8.17 -18.50
CA ALA A 111 8.08 7.77 -19.78
C ALA A 111 9.59 8.08 -19.86
N GLU A 112 10.03 9.18 -19.26
CA GLU A 112 11.44 9.61 -19.23
C GLU A 112 12.31 8.72 -18.31
N GLU A 113 11.70 8.10 -17.30
CA GLU A 113 12.38 7.27 -16.31
C GLU A 113 12.10 5.77 -16.47
N GLN A 114 11.43 5.35 -17.53
CA GLN A 114 11.05 3.94 -17.75
C GLN A 114 12.25 2.98 -17.70
N ARG A 115 13.45 3.44 -18.11
CA ARG A 115 14.71 2.67 -18.01
C ARG A 115 15.16 2.33 -16.58
N LEU A 116 14.56 2.98 -15.57
CA LEU A 116 14.85 2.74 -14.16
C LEU A 116 13.95 1.67 -13.55
N GLN A 117 12.97 1.19 -14.31
CA GLN A 117 12.07 0.12 -13.91
C GLN A 117 12.87 -1.17 -13.69
N GLU A 118 12.69 -1.77 -12.53
CA GLU A 118 13.30 -3.06 -12.23
C GLU A 118 12.47 -4.18 -12.87
N PRO A 119 13.11 -5.16 -13.55
CA PRO A 119 12.42 -6.36 -13.98
C PRO A 119 11.84 -7.10 -12.78
N TRP A 120 10.66 -7.71 -12.96
CA TRP A 120 10.01 -8.49 -11.91
C TRP A 120 10.89 -9.61 -11.36
N ASP A 121 11.61 -10.30 -12.24
CA ASP A 121 12.49 -11.41 -11.85
C ASP A 121 13.67 -10.96 -10.96
N HIS A 122 13.99 -9.66 -10.93
CA HIS A 122 15.03 -9.08 -10.07
C HIS A 122 14.47 -8.46 -8.79
N LEU A 123 13.15 -8.52 -8.57
CA LEU A 123 12.52 -7.90 -7.40
C LEU A 123 13.04 -8.52 -6.09
N ALA A 124 13.21 -9.84 -6.03
CA ALA A 124 13.75 -10.51 -4.86
C ALA A 124 15.20 -10.09 -4.56
N ASP A 125 16.05 -9.97 -5.58
CA ASP A 125 17.44 -9.50 -5.43
C ASP A 125 17.49 -8.06 -4.89
N TYR A 126 16.64 -7.18 -5.44
CA TYR A 126 16.53 -5.79 -4.98
C TYR A 126 16.16 -5.73 -3.50
N PHE A 127 15.12 -6.47 -3.10
CA PHE A 127 14.65 -6.49 -1.72
C PHE A 127 15.62 -7.20 -0.77
N ALA A 128 16.36 -8.20 -1.23
CA ALA A 128 17.43 -8.86 -0.47
C ALA A 128 18.58 -7.90 -0.16
N CYS A 129 19.00 -7.10 -1.14
CA CYS A 129 20.01 -6.05 -0.94
C CYS A 129 19.51 -4.98 0.04
N ALA A 130 18.27 -4.50 -0.15
CA ALA A 130 17.67 -3.51 0.74
C ALA A 130 17.50 -4.04 2.19
N ALA A 131 17.17 -5.33 2.34
CA ALA A 131 17.07 -5.99 3.64
C ALA A 131 18.44 -6.12 4.32
N GLY A 132 19.49 -6.44 3.56
CA GLY A 132 20.88 -6.42 4.03
C GLY A 132 21.28 -5.04 4.55
N ASP A 133 20.97 -3.99 3.78
CA ASP A 133 21.23 -2.61 4.16
C ASP A 133 20.43 -2.17 5.39
N ALA A 134 19.18 -2.61 5.52
CA ALA A 134 18.37 -2.38 6.72
C ALA A 134 19.07 -2.90 7.98
N ARG A 135 19.70 -4.07 7.89
CA ARG A 135 20.38 -4.76 8.99
C ARG A 135 21.77 -4.21 9.28
N THR A 136 22.46 -3.68 8.27
CA THR A 136 23.87 -3.24 8.41
C THR A 136 24.03 -1.74 8.57
N ILE A 137 23.18 -0.94 7.91
CA ILE A 137 23.27 0.52 7.87
C ILE A 137 22.22 1.17 8.78
N PHE A 138 20.98 0.68 8.77
CA PHE A 138 19.83 1.36 9.41
C PHE A 138 19.40 0.73 10.75
N ARG A 139 20.35 0.53 11.68
CA ARG A 139 20.08 -0.11 12.98
C ARG A 139 19.34 0.80 13.99
N PRO A 140 18.45 0.25 14.86
CA PRO A 140 18.00 -1.15 14.91
C PRO A 140 16.96 -1.45 13.81
N GLY A 141 17.35 -2.31 12.86
CA GLY A 141 16.68 -2.42 11.55
C GLY A 141 15.40 -3.26 11.52
N GLU A 142 14.85 -3.70 12.66
CA GLU A 142 13.68 -4.58 12.67
C GLU A 142 12.43 -3.91 12.09
N ARG A 143 12.13 -2.68 12.51
CA ARG A 143 10.99 -1.90 12.01
C ARG A 143 11.14 -1.53 10.54
N SER A 144 12.34 -1.10 10.15
CA SER A 144 12.67 -0.81 8.75
C SER A 144 12.60 -2.05 7.86
N LEU A 145 13.02 -3.21 8.37
CA LEU A 145 12.91 -4.48 7.66
C LEU A 145 11.45 -4.93 7.52
N ALA A 146 10.64 -4.80 8.58
CA ALA A 146 9.21 -5.09 8.52
C ALA A 146 8.51 -4.18 7.51
N TYR A 147 8.80 -2.88 7.52
CA TYR A 147 8.29 -1.94 6.52
C TYR A 147 8.68 -2.33 5.09
N LEU A 148 9.93 -2.72 4.87
CA LEU A 148 10.42 -3.17 3.57
C LEU A 148 9.61 -4.38 3.07
N PHE A 149 9.39 -5.39 3.90
CA PHE A 149 8.54 -6.53 3.53
C PHE A 149 7.08 -6.13 3.29
N GLY A 150 6.59 -5.10 3.98
CA GLY A 150 5.30 -4.49 3.69
C GLY A 150 5.26 -3.91 2.27
N THR A 151 6.27 -3.11 1.91
CA THR A 151 6.40 -2.54 0.56
C THR A 151 6.47 -3.64 -0.50
N LEU A 152 7.19 -4.74 -0.24
CA LEU A 152 7.20 -5.89 -1.15
C LEU A 152 5.80 -6.50 -1.31
N ALA A 153 5.05 -6.68 -0.21
CA ALA A 153 3.68 -7.18 -0.27
C ALA A 153 2.76 -6.27 -1.11
N HIS A 154 2.93 -4.95 -0.99
CA HIS A 154 2.23 -3.98 -1.82
C HIS A 154 2.56 -4.21 -3.30
N ILE A 155 3.84 -4.18 -3.67
CA ILE A 155 4.29 -4.28 -5.06
C ILE A 155 3.79 -5.58 -5.69
N VAL A 156 3.86 -6.69 -4.96
CA VAL A 156 3.39 -8.00 -5.43
C VAL A 156 1.87 -7.99 -5.65
N GLY A 157 1.11 -7.57 -4.63
CA GLY A 157 -0.35 -7.53 -4.74
C GLY A 157 -0.83 -6.62 -5.87
N ASP A 158 -0.24 -5.45 -5.99
CA ASP A 158 -0.55 -4.50 -7.06
C ASP A 158 -0.21 -5.02 -8.44
N SER A 159 0.95 -5.65 -8.56
CA SER A 159 1.38 -6.20 -9.85
C SER A 159 0.41 -7.26 -10.34
N LEU A 160 -0.10 -8.11 -9.45
CA LEU A 160 -1.05 -9.18 -9.77
C LEU A 160 -2.46 -8.64 -10.07
N ILE A 161 -3.00 -7.77 -9.21
CA ILE A 161 -4.37 -7.25 -9.36
C ILE A 161 -4.49 -6.32 -10.57
N LYS A 162 -3.46 -5.50 -10.85
CA LYS A 162 -3.41 -4.61 -12.02
C LYS A 162 -2.94 -5.33 -13.29
N SER A 163 -2.62 -6.62 -13.21
CA SER A 163 -2.07 -7.41 -14.33
C SER A 163 -0.77 -6.86 -14.93
N VAL A 164 0.02 -6.14 -14.14
CA VAL A 164 1.44 -5.87 -14.47
C VAL A 164 2.21 -7.18 -14.51
N GLN A 165 1.84 -8.11 -13.62
CA GLN A 165 2.28 -9.49 -13.65
C GLN A 165 1.09 -10.43 -13.86
N PRO A 166 1.24 -11.46 -14.72
CA PRO A 166 0.24 -12.51 -14.84
C PRO A 166 0.24 -13.39 -13.58
N GLY A 167 -0.78 -14.25 -13.45
CA GLY A 167 -0.84 -15.24 -12.37
C GLY A 167 -2.04 -15.11 -11.43
N LEU A 168 -2.85 -14.06 -11.59
CA LEU A 168 -4.12 -13.92 -10.86
C LEU A 168 -5.31 -14.21 -11.77
N THR A 169 -6.12 -15.20 -11.39
CA THR A 169 -7.38 -15.53 -12.06
C THR A 169 -8.52 -14.82 -11.36
N LEU A 170 -9.00 -13.72 -11.94
CA LEU A 170 -10.15 -12.98 -11.42
C LEU A 170 -10.84 -12.23 -12.56
N HIS A 171 -12.14 -12.44 -12.69
CA HIS A 171 -13.00 -11.71 -13.60
C HIS A 171 -14.34 -11.41 -12.92
N LEU A 172 -14.57 -10.15 -12.57
CA LEU A 172 -15.80 -9.67 -11.94
C LEU A 172 -16.76 -9.16 -13.02
N LEU A 173 -17.21 -7.89 -12.96
CA LEU A 173 -18.19 -7.34 -13.89
C LEU A 173 -17.65 -7.25 -15.32
N ASP A 174 -16.60 -6.47 -15.49
CA ASP A 174 -16.04 -6.03 -16.77
C ASP A 174 -14.52 -6.22 -16.83
N GLY A 175 -13.98 -7.11 -15.99
CA GLY A 175 -12.57 -7.42 -15.94
C GLY A 175 -12.07 -7.73 -14.52
N LYS A 176 -10.75 -7.63 -14.34
CA LYS A 176 -10.06 -7.90 -13.08
C LYS A 176 -10.04 -6.66 -12.16
N TYR A 177 -9.54 -5.53 -12.66
CA TYR A 177 -9.35 -4.31 -11.88
C TYR A 177 -9.89 -3.12 -12.67
N THR A 178 -11.14 -2.75 -12.40
CA THR A 178 -11.85 -1.65 -13.05
C THR A 178 -12.46 -0.74 -11.98
N PRO A 179 -12.80 0.52 -12.31
CA PRO A 179 -13.47 1.40 -11.36
C PRO A 179 -14.77 0.81 -10.79
N ARG A 180 -15.55 0.09 -11.61
CA ARG A 180 -16.81 -0.55 -11.20
C ARG A 180 -16.62 -1.75 -10.28
N ASN A 181 -15.48 -2.43 -10.39
CA ASN A 181 -15.15 -3.57 -9.54
C ASN A 181 -14.62 -3.18 -8.16
N ARG A 182 -14.20 -1.92 -7.98
CA ARG A 182 -13.59 -1.46 -6.72
C ARG A 182 -14.53 -1.57 -5.50
N PRO A 183 -15.81 -1.12 -5.56
CA PRO A 183 -16.74 -1.33 -4.45
C PRO A 183 -16.90 -2.80 -4.07
N ILE A 184 -16.96 -3.70 -5.08
CA ILE A 184 -17.07 -5.15 -4.86
C ILE A 184 -15.84 -5.66 -4.12
N GLN A 185 -14.64 -5.34 -4.63
CA GLN A 185 -13.39 -5.81 -4.03
C GLN A 185 -13.22 -5.29 -2.60
N ASP A 186 -13.46 -4.00 -2.37
CA ASP A 186 -13.28 -3.38 -1.06
C ASP A 186 -14.30 -3.89 -0.04
N LEU A 187 -15.61 -3.91 -0.36
CA LEU A 187 -16.65 -4.33 0.58
C LEU A 187 -16.57 -5.83 0.91
N ILE A 188 -16.28 -6.69 -0.07
CA ILE A 188 -16.15 -8.13 0.17
C ILE A 188 -14.87 -8.43 0.95
N THR A 189 -13.77 -7.75 0.64
CA THR A 189 -12.53 -7.86 1.43
C THR A 189 -12.74 -7.38 2.86
N PHE A 190 -13.46 -6.28 3.05
CA PHE A 190 -13.72 -5.71 4.36
C PHE A 190 -14.61 -6.62 5.21
N HIS A 191 -15.79 -6.98 4.71
CA HIS A 191 -16.82 -7.66 5.49
C HIS A 191 -16.70 -9.17 5.48
N GLU A 192 -16.71 -9.77 4.28
CA GLU A 192 -16.77 -11.23 4.15
C GLU A 192 -15.45 -11.87 4.58
N VAL A 193 -14.33 -11.36 4.07
CA VAL A 193 -13.02 -11.91 4.41
C VAL A 193 -12.50 -11.30 5.72
N GLY A 194 -12.40 -9.97 5.81
CA GLY A 194 -11.82 -9.29 6.97
C GLY A 194 -12.59 -9.51 8.27
N CYS A 195 -13.85 -9.08 8.31
CA CYS A 195 -14.66 -9.14 9.54
C CYS A 195 -15.14 -10.57 9.85
N LYS A 196 -15.77 -11.27 8.89
CA LYS A 196 -16.42 -12.56 9.17
C LYS A 196 -15.44 -13.71 9.29
N GLU A 197 -14.50 -13.86 8.36
CA GLU A 197 -13.56 -14.99 8.38
C GLU A 197 -12.35 -14.72 9.28
N LEU A 198 -11.67 -13.60 9.04
CA LEU A 198 -10.39 -13.32 9.68
C LEU A 198 -10.50 -12.62 11.05
N LYS A 199 -11.71 -12.17 11.41
CA LYS A 199 -12.01 -11.45 12.67
C LYS A 199 -11.15 -10.21 12.87
N LEU A 200 -10.87 -9.49 11.78
CA LEU A 200 -10.07 -8.27 11.82
C LEU A 200 -10.85 -7.13 12.46
N ASN A 201 -10.20 -6.37 13.35
CA ASN A 201 -10.63 -5.03 13.69
C ASN A 201 -9.98 -4.05 12.72
N TRP A 202 -10.73 -3.66 11.68
CA TRP A 202 -10.24 -2.70 10.68
C TRP A 202 -9.91 -1.33 11.26
N SER A 203 -10.66 -0.86 12.25
CA SER A 203 -10.39 0.46 12.85
C SER A 203 -9.02 0.48 13.53
N ASP A 204 -8.74 -0.52 14.37
CA ASP A 204 -7.45 -0.64 15.06
C ASP A 204 -6.31 -0.85 14.05
N LEU A 205 -6.51 -1.73 13.07
CA LEU A 205 -5.54 -1.99 12.00
C LEU A 205 -5.14 -0.72 11.25
N LEU A 206 -6.11 0.05 10.78
CA LEU A 206 -5.87 1.28 10.03
C LEU A 206 -5.27 2.37 10.93
N ALA A 207 -5.68 2.45 12.20
CA ALA A 207 -5.09 3.37 13.15
C ALA A 207 -3.61 3.05 13.44
N GLU A 208 -3.27 1.78 13.67
CA GLU A 208 -1.90 1.29 13.91
C GLU A 208 -0.99 1.63 12.72
N LEU A 209 -1.41 1.33 11.49
CA LEU A 209 -0.59 1.57 10.30
C LEU A 209 -0.38 3.07 10.04
N ALA A 210 -1.40 3.91 10.30
CA ALA A 210 -1.27 5.36 10.15
C ALA A 210 -0.42 6.01 11.24
N ALA A 211 -0.35 5.39 12.43
CA ALA A 211 0.50 5.84 13.53
C ALA A 211 1.97 5.48 13.35
N ALA A 212 2.30 4.49 12.52
CA ALA A 212 3.68 4.09 12.25
C ALA A 212 4.50 5.27 11.68
N PRO A 213 5.68 5.57 12.26
CA PRO A 213 6.46 6.71 11.83
C PRO A 213 7.18 6.42 10.51
N VAL A 214 7.90 7.41 9.99
CA VAL A 214 8.76 7.24 8.82
C VAL A 214 9.93 6.32 9.17
N GLU A 215 10.13 5.27 8.38
CA GLU A 215 11.29 4.39 8.53
C GLU A 215 12.51 4.98 7.81
N PRO A 216 13.70 5.05 8.44
CA PRO A 216 14.90 5.61 7.82
C PRO A 216 15.34 4.92 6.51
N LEU A 217 14.95 3.66 6.32
CA LEU A 217 15.23 2.89 5.10
C LEU A 217 14.35 3.31 3.91
N GLN A 218 13.17 3.90 4.14
CA GLN A 218 12.20 4.16 3.08
C GLN A 218 12.81 4.99 1.91
N PRO A 219 13.50 6.12 2.15
CA PRO A 219 14.17 6.86 1.08
C PRO A 219 15.22 6.02 0.34
N HIS A 220 15.98 5.20 1.08
CA HIS A 220 17.01 4.31 0.49
C HIS A 220 16.41 3.26 -0.43
N ALA A 221 15.33 2.61 -0.03
CA ALA A 221 14.60 1.62 -0.84
C ALA A 221 14.00 2.24 -2.11
N MET A 222 13.68 3.54 -2.10
CA MET A 222 13.19 4.30 -3.26
C MET A 222 14.31 4.89 -4.13
N ARG A 223 15.60 4.61 -3.83
CA ARG A 223 16.79 5.25 -4.44
C ARG A 223 16.77 6.77 -4.29
N ILE A 224 16.23 7.28 -3.19
CA ILE A 224 16.18 8.70 -2.82
C ILE A 224 17.01 8.90 -1.56
N GLY A 225 18.31 8.96 -1.76
CA GLY A 225 19.29 9.07 -0.69
C GLY A 225 20.69 8.93 -1.27
N GLU A 226 21.69 8.98 -0.41
CA GLU A 226 23.05 8.65 -0.82
C GLU A 226 23.13 7.19 -1.25
N ARG A 227 23.74 6.94 -2.40
CA ARG A 227 23.98 5.58 -2.90
C ARG A 227 25.00 4.89 -2.00
N ARG A 228 24.55 3.86 -1.27
CA ARG A 228 25.38 3.11 -0.31
C ARG A 228 24.88 1.68 -0.16
N GLY A 229 25.61 0.88 0.61
CA GLY A 229 25.22 -0.50 0.89
C GLY A 229 25.26 -1.43 -0.32
N GLU A 230 24.73 -2.64 -0.14
CA GLU A 230 24.59 -3.62 -1.22
C GLU A 230 23.62 -3.12 -2.29
N LEU A 231 22.52 -2.47 -1.90
CA LEU A 231 21.52 -1.98 -2.85
C LEU A 231 22.16 -0.97 -3.81
N GLY A 232 22.93 -0.01 -3.29
CA GLY A 232 23.63 0.99 -4.10
C GLY A 232 24.79 0.45 -4.92
N GLN A 233 25.35 -0.71 -4.56
CA GLN A 233 26.42 -1.37 -5.31
C GLN A 233 25.88 -2.14 -6.51
N GLN A 234 24.80 -2.90 -6.30
CA GLN A 234 24.16 -3.75 -7.33
C GLN A 234 23.24 -2.92 -8.25
N PHE A 235 22.39 -2.05 -7.69
CA PHE A 235 21.41 -1.25 -8.41
C PHE A 235 21.87 0.21 -8.54
N ARG A 236 22.81 0.46 -9.46
CA ARG A 236 23.52 1.76 -9.55
C ARG A 236 22.70 2.89 -10.16
N GLY A 237 21.68 2.57 -10.95
CA GLY A 237 20.89 3.56 -11.69
C GLY A 237 19.84 4.26 -10.83
N GLY A 238 19.57 5.53 -11.13
CA GLY A 238 18.38 6.23 -10.63
C GLY A 238 18.48 6.89 -9.26
N TRP A 239 19.63 6.91 -8.59
CA TRP A 239 19.77 7.54 -7.27
C TRP A 239 19.58 9.06 -7.32
N ARG A 240 18.72 9.59 -6.43
CA ARG A 240 18.34 11.01 -6.34
C ARG A 240 18.46 11.53 -4.90
N PRO A 241 19.69 11.66 -4.35
CA PRO A 241 19.90 12.20 -3.01
C PRO A 241 19.35 13.63 -2.84
N ASP A 242 19.32 14.41 -3.93
CA ASP A 242 18.77 15.76 -3.97
C ASP A 242 17.28 15.84 -3.62
N LEU A 243 16.53 14.76 -3.84
CA LEU A 243 15.10 14.70 -3.53
C LEU A 243 14.80 14.25 -2.09
N ALA A 244 15.80 13.78 -1.33
CA ALA A 244 15.57 13.23 0.01
C ALA A 244 14.93 14.23 1.00
N PRO A 245 15.32 15.52 1.04
CA PRO A 245 14.66 16.49 1.89
C PRO A 245 13.16 16.68 1.56
N LEU A 246 12.81 16.72 0.28
CA LEU A 246 11.42 16.82 -0.17
C LEU A 246 10.64 15.55 0.19
N LEU A 247 11.21 14.37 -0.08
CA LEU A 247 10.57 13.10 0.22
C LEU A 247 10.24 12.98 1.71
N ASN A 248 11.14 13.41 2.61
CA ASN A 248 10.88 13.40 4.05
C ASN A 248 9.65 14.22 4.45
N VAL A 249 9.47 15.40 3.83
CA VAL A 249 8.29 16.23 4.07
C VAL A 249 7.02 15.58 3.51
N VAL A 250 7.09 15.05 2.28
CA VAL A 250 5.97 14.32 1.65
C VAL A 250 5.54 13.13 2.49
N MET A 251 6.49 12.34 2.98
CA MET A 251 6.25 11.18 3.82
C MET A 251 5.57 11.55 5.14
N ALA A 252 5.99 12.64 5.78
CA ALA A 252 5.32 13.14 6.98
C ALA A 252 3.87 13.57 6.67
N GLU A 253 3.69 14.25 5.54
CA GLU A 253 2.38 14.69 5.08
C GLU A 253 1.45 13.53 4.73
N ASN A 254 1.96 12.46 4.12
CA ASN A 254 1.19 11.25 3.86
C ASN A 254 0.61 10.66 5.15
N ARG A 255 1.42 10.61 6.21
CA ARG A 255 1.01 10.05 7.51
C ARG A 255 -0.01 10.95 8.20
N ARG A 256 0.18 12.27 8.12
CA ARG A 256 -0.81 13.23 8.64
C ARG A 256 -2.14 13.08 7.91
N TYR A 257 -2.12 13.05 6.59
CA TYR A 257 -3.35 13.03 5.80
C TYR A 257 -4.07 11.68 5.86
N LEU A 258 -3.32 10.58 5.88
CA LEU A 258 -3.89 9.24 6.08
C LEU A 258 -4.71 9.15 7.37
N LYS A 259 -4.19 9.67 8.49
CA LYS A 259 -4.93 9.71 9.77
C LYS A 259 -6.27 10.45 9.63
N ALA A 260 -6.32 11.50 8.81
CA ALA A 260 -7.53 12.26 8.58
C ALA A 260 -8.53 11.55 7.65
N LEU A 261 -8.04 10.70 6.73
CA LEU A 261 -8.86 9.99 5.75
C LEU A 261 -9.54 8.73 6.31
N ILE A 262 -8.86 8.01 7.21
CA ILE A 262 -9.32 6.70 7.72
C ILE A 262 -10.77 6.72 8.23
N PRO A 263 -11.21 7.68 9.05
CA PRO A 263 -12.60 7.70 9.51
C PRO A 263 -13.61 7.77 8.36
N GLY A 264 -13.30 8.53 7.31
CA GLY A 264 -14.13 8.63 6.12
C GLY A 264 -14.21 7.31 5.35
N TRP A 265 -13.07 6.64 5.16
CA TRP A 265 -13.05 5.34 4.47
C TRP A 265 -13.73 4.23 5.27
N LEU A 266 -13.58 4.20 6.60
CA LEU A 266 -14.31 3.26 7.44
C LEU A 266 -15.81 3.46 7.29
N LYS A 267 -16.27 4.72 7.29
CA LYS A 267 -17.68 5.05 7.04
C LYS A 267 -18.15 4.62 5.65
N GLU A 268 -17.33 4.81 4.61
CA GLU A 268 -17.63 4.33 3.25
C GLU A 268 -17.83 2.80 3.21
N MET A 269 -17.19 2.04 4.11
CA MET A 269 -17.33 0.60 4.20
C MET A 269 -18.54 0.14 5.02
N GLU A 270 -19.25 1.02 5.74
CA GLU A 270 -20.39 0.59 6.56
C GLU A 270 -21.54 0.05 5.69
N LEU A 271 -22.19 -1.03 6.18
CA LEU A 271 -23.42 -1.55 5.58
C LEU A 271 -24.63 -1.03 6.36
N GLU A 272 -25.65 -0.60 5.63
CA GLU A 272 -26.89 -0.08 6.17
C GLU A 272 -27.95 -1.18 6.24
N ARG A 273 -28.74 -1.20 7.31
CA ARG A 273 -29.88 -2.12 7.42
C ARG A 273 -31.07 -1.57 6.64
N THR A 274 -31.51 -2.33 5.65
CA THR A 274 -32.69 -2.05 4.83
C THR A 274 -33.78 -3.10 5.06
N GLU A 275 -34.96 -2.88 4.49
CA GLU A 275 -36.05 -3.89 4.49
C GLU A 275 -35.64 -5.22 3.85
N ARG A 276 -34.64 -5.20 2.95
CA ARG A 276 -34.13 -6.39 2.24
C ARG A 276 -32.87 -6.98 2.87
N GLY A 277 -32.48 -6.52 4.05
CA GLY A 277 -31.24 -6.91 4.73
C GLY A 277 -30.16 -5.84 4.67
N LEU A 278 -28.91 -6.23 4.90
CA LEU A 278 -27.77 -5.33 4.83
C LEU A 278 -27.47 -4.94 3.37
N ASP A 279 -27.24 -3.65 3.12
CA ASP A 279 -26.86 -3.13 1.81
C ASP A 279 -25.75 -2.07 1.93
N CYS A 280 -25.06 -1.77 0.84
CA CYS A 280 -24.04 -0.72 0.82
C CYS A 280 -24.66 0.67 0.60
N SER A 281 -23.85 1.72 0.74
CA SER A 281 -24.29 3.11 0.53
C SER A 281 -24.72 3.36 -0.92
N GLU A 282 -25.51 4.41 -1.13
CA GLU A 282 -25.95 4.80 -2.48
C GLU A 282 -24.77 5.10 -3.42
N ASP A 283 -23.70 5.73 -2.92
CA ASP A 283 -22.50 6.02 -3.69
C ASP A 283 -21.82 4.73 -4.19
N MET A 284 -21.71 3.70 -3.34
CA MET A 284 -21.13 2.40 -3.72
C MET A 284 -21.98 1.69 -4.78
N ARG A 285 -23.31 1.79 -4.66
CA ARG A 285 -24.25 1.27 -5.67
C ARG A 285 -24.14 2.04 -6.97
N ALA A 286 -24.01 3.36 -6.94
CA ALA A 286 -23.89 4.18 -8.14
C ALA A 286 -22.62 3.85 -8.95
N ILE A 287 -21.50 3.53 -8.28
CA ILE A 287 -20.24 3.17 -8.93
C ILE A 287 -20.30 1.76 -9.54
N SER A 288 -20.76 0.77 -8.77
CA SER A 288 -20.76 -0.64 -9.20
C SER A 288 -21.95 -0.97 -10.12
N GLY A 289 -23.09 -0.32 -9.89
CA GLY A 289 -24.40 -0.68 -10.42
C GLY A 289 -25.05 -1.88 -9.72
N LEU A 290 -24.52 -2.31 -8.56
CA LEU A 290 -24.98 -3.49 -7.83
C LEU A 290 -25.36 -3.16 -6.38
N ARG A 291 -26.29 -3.91 -5.81
CA ARG A 291 -26.54 -4.00 -4.37
C ARG A 291 -25.52 -4.94 -3.73
N TYR A 292 -25.33 -4.81 -2.41
CA TYR A 292 -24.34 -5.60 -1.67
C TYR A 292 -24.52 -7.13 -1.86
N ALA A 293 -25.75 -7.63 -1.78
CA ALA A 293 -26.02 -9.06 -1.98
C ALA A 293 -25.61 -9.56 -3.39
N GLU A 294 -25.77 -8.71 -4.42
CA GLU A 294 -25.34 -9.03 -5.78
C GLU A 294 -23.82 -9.00 -5.91
N MET A 295 -23.14 -8.08 -5.19
CA MET A 295 -21.67 -8.06 -5.10
C MET A 295 -21.13 -9.34 -4.45
N VAL A 296 -21.77 -9.81 -3.37
CA VAL A 296 -21.40 -11.06 -2.69
C VAL A 296 -21.53 -12.25 -3.64
N ALA A 297 -22.69 -12.40 -4.30
CA ALA A 297 -22.93 -13.49 -5.23
C ALA A 297 -21.96 -13.47 -6.43
N LEU A 298 -21.65 -12.28 -6.95
CA LEU A 298 -20.67 -12.11 -8.02
C LEU A 298 -19.26 -12.48 -7.57
N ALA A 299 -18.85 -12.04 -6.38
CA ALA A 299 -17.53 -12.33 -5.83
C ALA A 299 -17.35 -13.84 -5.57
N GLU A 300 -18.40 -14.53 -5.10
CA GLU A 300 -18.41 -15.99 -4.95
C GLU A 300 -18.28 -16.68 -6.31
N LYS A 301 -19.08 -16.28 -7.30
CA LYS A 301 -19.02 -16.83 -8.67
C LYS A 301 -17.65 -16.62 -9.33
N ALA A 302 -17.00 -15.49 -9.06
CA ALA A 302 -15.70 -15.14 -9.61
C ALA A 302 -14.52 -15.73 -8.81
N ASP A 303 -14.80 -16.51 -7.77
CA ASP A 303 -13.83 -17.07 -6.82
C ASP A 303 -12.85 -16.01 -6.27
N PHE A 304 -13.41 -14.85 -5.88
CA PHE A 304 -12.61 -13.73 -5.40
C PHE A 304 -11.82 -14.07 -4.13
N ARG A 305 -12.35 -14.97 -3.29
CA ARG A 305 -11.62 -15.47 -2.11
C ARG A 305 -10.35 -16.23 -2.52
N HIS A 306 -10.42 -17.08 -3.54
CA HIS A 306 -9.23 -17.74 -4.08
C HIS A 306 -8.25 -16.75 -4.68
N ALA A 307 -8.72 -15.71 -5.38
CA ALA A 307 -7.84 -14.65 -5.90
C ALA A 307 -7.06 -13.95 -4.77
N LEU A 308 -7.72 -13.62 -3.65
CA LEU A 308 -7.04 -13.06 -2.48
C LEU A 308 -6.00 -14.04 -1.88
N TRP A 309 -6.34 -15.33 -1.81
CA TRP A 309 -5.41 -16.38 -1.38
C TRP A 309 -4.18 -16.47 -2.32
N GLN A 310 -4.37 -16.46 -3.64
CA GLN A 310 -3.28 -16.47 -4.62
C GLN A 310 -2.32 -15.29 -4.42
N ILE A 311 -2.84 -14.10 -4.11
CA ILE A 311 -2.00 -12.93 -3.79
C ILE A 311 -1.21 -13.20 -2.49
N GLY A 312 -1.86 -13.71 -1.45
CA GLY A 312 -1.19 -14.06 -0.19
C GLY A 312 -0.03 -15.04 -0.37
N GLU A 313 -0.24 -16.10 -1.17
CA GLU A 313 0.80 -17.08 -1.49
C GLU A 313 1.95 -16.45 -2.28
N ALA A 314 1.65 -15.63 -3.30
CA ALA A 314 2.68 -14.96 -4.09
C ALA A 314 3.53 -13.97 -3.26
N VAL A 315 2.92 -13.30 -2.27
CA VAL A 315 3.65 -12.47 -1.30
C VAL A 315 4.59 -13.35 -0.47
N ALA A 316 4.11 -14.48 0.05
CA ALA A 316 4.94 -15.39 0.84
C ALA A 316 6.06 -16.05 0.00
N ASP A 317 5.83 -16.34 -1.29
CA ASP A 317 6.86 -16.80 -2.22
C ASP A 317 7.96 -15.75 -2.37
N SER A 318 7.56 -14.48 -2.56
CA SER A 318 8.49 -13.37 -2.66
C SER A 318 9.30 -13.18 -1.38
N PHE A 319 8.68 -13.38 -0.20
CA PHE A 319 9.38 -13.33 1.07
C PHE A 319 10.40 -14.46 1.21
N ALA A 320 10.03 -15.68 0.83
CA ALA A 320 10.92 -16.84 0.85
C ALA A 320 12.14 -16.62 -0.06
N ALA A 321 11.93 -16.07 -1.26
CA ALA A 321 13.02 -15.74 -2.18
C ALA A 321 14.00 -14.72 -1.58
N VAL A 322 13.49 -13.64 -0.99
CA VAL A 322 14.33 -12.63 -0.30
C VAL A 322 15.12 -13.24 0.85
N VAL A 323 14.48 -14.08 1.68
CA VAL A 323 15.13 -14.78 2.79
C VAL A 323 16.25 -15.69 2.27
N GLN A 324 15.98 -16.47 1.23
CA GLN A 324 16.96 -17.38 0.63
C GLN A 324 18.20 -16.64 0.11
N ILE A 325 18.03 -15.44 -0.44
CA ILE A 325 19.13 -14.64 -0.99
C ILE A 325 19.93 -13.90 0.09
N GLN A 326 19.30 -13.47 1.19
CA GLN A 326 19.93 -12.63 2.22
C GLN A 326 20.19 -13.40 3.53
N PRO A 327 21.44 -13.88 3.78
CA PRO A 327 21.75 -14.70 4.95
C PRO A 327 21.50 -14.01 6.29
N LEU A 328 21.55 -12.67 6.34
CA LEU A 328 21.26 -11.90 7.56
C LEU A 328 19.81 -12.04 8.07
N LEU A 329 18.93 -12.69 7.29
CA LEU A 329 17.54 -12.97 7.64
C LEU A 329 17.33 -14.37 8.22
N HIS A 330 18.28 -15.29 8.10
CA HIS A 330 18.12 -16.67 8.58
C HIS A 330 18.04 -16.76 10.11
N ASP A 331 18.83 -15.93 10.81
CA ASP A 331 18.96 -15.96 12.27
C ASP A 331 18.16 -14.83 12.95
N LEU A 332 17.00 -14.47 12.39
CA LEU A 332 16.14 -13.48 13.03
C LEU A 332 15.61 -14.03 14.37
N PRO A 333 15.65 -13.24 15.45
CA PRO A 333 15.22 -13.72 16.75
C PRO A 333 13.71 -14.03 16.74
N GLU A 334 13.35 -15.19 17.27
CA GLU A 334 11.94 -15.61 17.41
C GLU A 334 11.19 -14.78 18.46
N THR A 335 11.90 -14.34 19.51
CA THR A 335 11.38 -13.56 20.64
C THR A 335 12.24 -12.32 20.91
N GLU A 336 11.65 -11.26 21.46
CA GLU A 336 12.43 -10.15 22.01
C GLU A 336 13.33 -10.71 23.13
N LYS A 337 14.65 -10.62 22.94
CA LYS A 337 15.53 -10.61 24.12
C LYS A 337 15.22 -9.30 24.83
N THR A 338 14.37 -9.37 25.84
CA THR A 338 14.19 -8.30 26.83
C THR A 338 15.59 -7.94 27.33
N ARG A 339 16.07 -6.77 26.97
CA ARG A 339 17.32 -6.20 27.46
C ARG A 339 17.00 -5.00 28.32
#